data_AF-A0A365HAX1-F1
#
_entry.id   AF-A0A365HAX1-F1
#
_cell.length_a   1.000
_cell.length_b   1.000
_cell.length_c   1.000
_cell.angle_alpha   90.00
_cell.angle_beta   90.00
_cell.angle_gamma   90.00
#
_symmetry.space_group_name_H-M   'P 1'
#
loop_
_entity.id
_entity.type
_entity.pdbx_description
1 polymer ?
#
loop_
_entity_poly.entity_id
_entity_poly.type
_entity_poly.pdbx_seq_one_letter_code
_entity_poly.pdbx_strand_id
1 'polypeptide(L)'
;MTGHLNASDREALRLAHELREELRQTLRPGATSDTPAVSPYVDAAGRPSALVRMDADSARVLMMMLSEYRAVLAGRHQAVGAPAHEFEPRHDPMPAPYPVGAPGQPLAPMYP
;
A
#
# COMPACT_ATOMS: atom_id res chain seq x y z
N MET A 1 -40.71 25.66 11.50
CA MET A 1 -39.25 25.84 11.34
C MET A 1 -38.84 25.05 10.10
N THR A 2 -38.61 25.72 8.97
CA THR A 2 -38.10 25.05 7.77
C THR A 2 -36.68 24.60 8.07
N GLY A 3 -36.49 23.29 8.23
CA GLY A 3 -35.21 22.67 8.58
C GLY A 3 -34.22 22.82 7.43
N HIS A 4 -33.55 23.97 7.37
CA HIS A 4 -32.47 24.18 6.43
C HIS A 4 -31.26 23.40 6.91
N LEU A 5 -31.00 22.26 6.26
CA LEU A 5 -29.77 21.50 6.43
C LEU A 5 -28.58 22.42 6.19
N ASN A 6 -27.60 22.39 7.11
CA ASN A 6 -26.38 23.16 6.97
C ASN A 6 -25.59 22.68 5.73
N ALA A 7 -24.64 23.47 5.24
CA ALA A 7 -23.85 23.12 4.06
C ALA A 7 -23.17 21.74 4.21
N SER A 8 -22.55 21.49 5.37
CA SER A 8 -21.91 20.21 5.69
C SER A 8 -22.89 19.03 5.72
N ASP A 9 -24.12 19.21 6.23
CA ASP A 9 -25.14 18.15 6.21
C ASP A 9 -25.57 17.79 4.80
N ARG A 10 -25.77 18.79 3.93
CA ARG A 10 -26.10 18.56 2.51
C ARG A 10 -24.97 17.83 1.80
N GLU A 11 -23.72 18.19 2.10
CA GLU A 11 -22.55 17.53 1.54
C GLU A 11 -22.39 16.10 2.05
N ALA A 12 -22.61 15.84 3.34
CA ALA A 12 -22.59 14.50 3.90
C ALA A 12 -23.68 13.60 3.27
N LEU A 13 -24.89 14.13 3.07
CA LEU A 13 -25.98 13.42 2.39
C LEU A 13 -25.61 13.07 0.95
N ARG A 14 -25.02 14.02 0.21
CA ARG A 14 -24.56 13.80 -1.15
C ARG A 14 -23.47 12.73 -1.20
N LEU A 15 -22.45 12.86 -0.35
CA LEU A 15 -21.35 11.90 -0.22
C LEU A 15 -21.87 10.48 0.08
N ALA A 16 -22.79 10.35 1.03
CA ALA A 16 -23.37 9.06 1.39
C ALA A 16 -24.17 8.44 0.23
N HIS A 17 -24.90 9.25 -0.53
CA HIS A 17 -25.65 8.79 -1.69
C HIS A 17 -24.71 8.30 -2.81
N GLU A 18 -23.73 9.12 -3.19
CA GLU A 18 -22.73 8.77 -4.20
C GLU A 18 -21.98 7.49 -3.81
N LEU A 19 -21.49 7.41 -2.57
CA LEU A 19 -20.78 6.23 -2.06
C LEU A 19 -21.67 4.98 -2.06
N ARG A 20 -22.95 5.10 -1.71
CA ARG A 20 -23.89 3.97 -1.75
C ARG A 20 -24.08 3.44 -3.17
N GLU A 21 -24.26 4.32 -4.15
CA GLU A 21 -24.44 3.90 -5.53
C GLU A 21 -23.18 3.29 -6.13
N GLU A 22 -22.00 3.82 -5.80
CA GLU A 22 -20.72 3.23 -6.21
C GLU A 22 -20.54 1.84 -5.60
N LEU A 23 -20.68 1.70 -4.28
CA LEU A 23 -20.54 0.40 -3.61
C LEU A 23 -21.55 -0.63 -4.13
N ARG A 24 -22.79 -0.21 -4.42
CA ARG A 24 -23.81 -1.09 -5.00
C ARG A 24 -23.44 -1.58 -6.40
N GLN A 25 -22.73 -0.78 -7.19
CA GLN A 25 -22.28 -1.17 -8.53
C GLN A 25 -21.04 -2.07 -8.45
N THR A 26 -20.07 -1.73 -7.60
CA THR A 26 -18.80 -2.45 -7.44
C THR A 26 -18.98 -3.83 -6.82
N LEU A 27 -19.84 -3.96 -5.80
CA LEU A 27 -20.06 -5.23 -5.10
C LEU A 27 -21.13 -6.12 -5.74
N ARG A 28 -21.77 -5.64 -6.82
CA ARG A 28 -22.88 -6.33 -7.51
C ARG A 28 -22.52 -7.68 -8.15
N PRO A 29 -21.32 -7.92 -8.70
CA PRO A 29 -21.01 -9.20 -9.29
C PRO A 29 -20.40 -10.14 -8.24
N GLY A 30 -21.24 -10.94 -7.55
CA GLY A 30 -20.84 -12.31 -7.25
C GLY A 30 -21.10 -12.93 -5.87
N ALA A 31 -21.43 -12.23 -4.78
CA ALA A 31 -21.46 -12.95 -3.49
C ALA A 31 -22.33 -12.41 -2.34
N THR A 32 -22.73 -11.13 -2.32
CA THR A 32 -23.28 -10.57 -1.08
C THR A 32 -24.78 -10.34 -1.13
N SER A 33 -25.46 -10.97 -0.16
CA SER A 33 -26.93 -10.98 -0.05
C SER A 33 -27.49 -9.64 0.46
N ASP A 34 -26.66 -8.74 0.98
CA ASP A 34 -27.08 -7.46 1.56
C ASP A 34 -26.36 -6.28 0.92
N THR A 35 -27.11 -5.23 0.57
CA THR A 35 -26.54 -4.00 0.02
C THR A 35 -25.91 -3.18 1.15
N PRO A 36 -24.68 -2.67 1.01
CA PRO A 36 -24.05 -1.86 2.05
C PRO A 36 -24.92 -0.68 2.46
N ALA A 37 -25.16 -0.55 3.77
CA ALA A 37 -25.87 0.59 4.32
C ALA A 37 -24.89 1.74 4.58
N VAL A 38 -25.13 2.88 3.95
CA VAL A 38 -24.29 4.08 4.09
C VAL A 38 -25.09 5.17 4.81
N SER A 39 -24.55 5.67 5.92
CA SER A 39 -25.18 6.70 6.74
C SER A 39 -24.35 8.00 6.73
N PRO A 40 -24.92 9.15 6.37
CA PRO A 40 -24.23 10.43 6.44
C PRO A 40 -24.06 10.86 7.90
N TYR A 41 -22.95 11.52 8.21
CA TYR A 41 -22.76 12.23 9.47
C TYR A 41 -21.77 13.38 9.28
N VAL A 42 -21.80 14.33 10.21
CA VAL A 42 -20.78 15.36 10.31
C VAL A 42 -19.90 15.01 11.52
N ASP A 43 -18.59 14.94 11.31
CA ASP A 43 -17.65 14.60 12.39
C ASP A 43 -17.49 15.75 13.41
N ALA A 44 -16.74 15.50 14.48
CA ALA A 44 -16.51 16.50 15.53
C ALA A 44 -15.73 17.74 15.02
N ALA A 45 -15.05 17.65 13.88
CA ALA A 45 -14.36 18.75 13.22
C ALA A 45 -15.27 19.50 12.23
N GLY A 46 -16.56 19.14 12.13
CA GLY A 46 -17.50 19.76 11.21
C GLY A 46 -17.40 19.25 9.77
N ARG A 47 -16.66 18.17 9.52
CA ARG A 47 -16.41 17.64 8.17
C ARG A 47 -17.51 16.67 7.75
N PRO A 48 -17.99 16.75 6.50
CA PRO A 48 -18.93 15.77 5.96
C PRO A 48 -18.25 14.41 5.88
N SER A 49 -18.91 13.38 6.39
CA SER A 49 -18.39 12.01 6.47
C SER A 49 -19.53 10.99 6.31
N ALA A 50 -19.17 9.73 6.08
CA ALA A 50 -20.15 8.65 5.94
C ALA A 50 -19.68 7.38 6.67
N LEU A 51 -20.62 6.73 7.38
CA LEU A 51 -20.40 5.41 7.98
C LEU A 51 -20.96 4.36 7.03
N VAL A 52 -20.18 3.29 6.81
CA VAL A 52 -20.61 2.17 5.97
C VAL A 52 -20.75 0.92 6.84
N ARG A 53 -21.93 0.30 6.79
CA ARG A 53 -22.19 -1.02 7.37
C ARG A 53 -22.33 -2.03 6.24
N MET A 54 -21.56 -3.11 6.30
CA MET A 54 -21.61 -4.22 5.35
C MET A 54 -21.25 -5.51 6.09
N ASP A 55 -21.58 -6.65 5.49
CA ASP A 55 -21.19 -7.95 6.01
C ASP A 55 -19.70 -8.25 5.76
N ALA A 56 -19.20 -9.32 6.38
CA ALA A 56 -17.79 -9.67 6.32
C ALA A 56 -17.31 -10.08 4.92
N ASP A 57 -18.17 -10.67 4.09
CA ASP A 57 -17.83 -11.05 2.73
C ASP A 57 -17.69 -9.81 1.84
N SER A 58 -18.67 -8.89 1.92
CA SER A 58 -18.60 -7.58 1.26
C SER A 58 -17.32 -6.82 1.63
N ALA A 59 -16.96 -6.82 2.92
CA ALA A 59 -15.76 -6.17 3.41
C ALA A 59 -14.48 -6.81 2.84
N ARG A 60 -14.42 -8.14 2.73
CA ARG A 60 -13.27 -8.87 2.17
C ARG A 60 -13.10 -8.57 0.68
N VAL A 61 -14.19 -8.56 -0.08
CA VAL A 61 -14.17 -8.18 -1.51
C VAL A 61 -13.63 -6.76 -1.67
N LEU A 62 -14.12 -5.81 -0.86
CA LEU A 62 -13.63 -4.43 -0.89
C LEU A 62 -12.14 -4.33 -0.52
N MET A 63 -11.70 -5.04 0.51
CA MET A 63 -10.28 -5.07 0.91
C MET A 63 -9.37 -5.64 -0.18
N MET A 64 -9.82 -6.67 -0.90
CA MET A 64 -9.10 -7.25 -2.03
C MET A 64 -8.95 -6.23 -3.15
N MET A 65 -10.04 -5.58 -3.57
CA MET A 65 -10.02 -4.52 -4.60
C MET A 65 -9.08 -3.36 -4.22
N LEU A 66 -9.13 -2.90 -2.96
CA LEU A 66 -8.25 -1.83 -2.48
C LEU A 66 -6.78 -2.27 -2.43
N SER A 67 -6.50 -3.56 -2.18
CA SER A 67 -5.14 -4.10 -2.18
C SER A 67 -4.58 -4.17 -3.60
N GLU A 68 -5.38 -4.60 -4.57
CA GLU A 68 -5.02 -4.57 -5.99
C GLU A 68 -4.77 -3.15 -6.48
N TYR A 69 -5.65 -2.21 -6.13
CA TYR A 69 -5.47 -0.80 -6.47
C TYR A 69 -4.18 -0.21 -5.90
N ARG A 70 -3.86 -0.51 -4.64
CA ARG A 70 -2.59 -0.10 -4.01
C ARG A 70 -1.38 -0.73 -4.70
N ALA A 71 -1.46 -2.00 -5.10
CA ALA A 71 -0.38 -2.67 -5.82
C ALA A 71 -0.13 -2.03 -7.19
N VAL A 72 -1.18 -1.64 -7.92
CA VAL A 72 -1.06 -0.90 -9.19
C VAL A 72 -0.40 0.46 -8.99
N LEU A 73 -0.79 1.19 -7.94
CA LEU A 73 -0.15 2.47 -7.60
C LEU A 73 1.33 2.29 -7.22
N ALA A 74 1.64 1.28 -6.41
CA ALA A 74 3.02 0.98 -6.00
C ALA A 74 3.89 0.53 -7.18
N GLY A 75 3.37 -0.30 -8.09
CA GLY A 75 4.08 -0.73 -9.31
C GLY A 75 4.36 0.42 -10.29
N ARG A 76 3.48 1.41 -10.36
CA ARG A 76 3.72 2.66 -11.11
C ARG A 76 4.85 3.51 -10.50
N HIS A 77 5.05 3.44 -9.18
CA HIS A 77 6.19 4.10 -8.53
C HIS A 77 7.50 3.31 -8.68
N GLN A 78 7.47 1.99 -8.91
CA GLN A 78 8.68 1.18 -9.14
C GLN A 78 9.18 1.21 -10.60
N ALA A 79 8.32 1.48 -11.59
CA ALA A 79 8.72 1.57 -12.99
C ALA A 79 9.63 2.78 -13.31
N VAL A 80 9.83 3.71 -12.37
CA VAL A 80 10.68 4.91 -12.52
C VAL A 80 11.96 4.81 -11.65
N GLY A 81 12.30 3.61 -11.14
CA GLY A 81 13.32 3.49 -10.11
C GLY A 81 14.17 2.22 -10.14
N ALA A 82 14.50 1.67 -11.31
CA ALA A 82 15.58 0.68 -11.40
C ALA A 82 16.22 0.64 -12.79
N PRO A 83 17.42 1.21 -12.99
CA PRO A 83 18.45 0.38 -13.58
C PRO A 83 18.77 -0.70 -12.54
N ALA A 84 18.46 -1.95 -12.86
CA ALA A 84 19.14 -3.07 -12.26
C ALA A 84 20.63 -2.85 -12.49
N HIS A 85 21.36 -2.35 -11.49
CA HIS A 85 22.75 -2.72 -11.39
C HIS A 85 22.75 -4.17 -10.96
N GLU A 86 22.68 -5.03 -11.99
CA GLU A 86 23.36 -6.31 -12.03
C GLU A 86 24.58 -6.21 -11.13
N PHE A 87 24.60 -7.02 -10.07
CA PHE A 87 25.82 -7.38 -9.40
C PHE A 87 26.71 -8.02 -10.47
N GLU A 88 27.50 -7.20 -11.16
CA GLU A 88 28.46 -7.65 -12.17
C GLU A 88 29.64 -8.26 -11.41
N PRO A 89 29.86 -9.58 -11.46
CA PRO A 89 31.00 -10.18 -10.80
C PRO A 89 32.15 -10.16 -11.79
N ARG A 90 32.93 -9.07 -11.87
CA ARG A 90 34.15 -9.08 -12.69
C ARG A 90 35.36 -8.36 -12.10
N HIS A 91 36.28 -9.24 -11.69
CA HIS A 91 37.72 -9.20 -11.97
C HIS A 91 38.55 -8.13 -11.27
N ASP A 92 39.02 -8.52 -10.08
CA ASP A 92 40.27 -8.05 -9.50
C ASP A 92 41.40 -8.11 -10.55
N PRO A 93 42.11 -7.00 -10.84
CA PRO A 93 43.27 -7.04 -11.71
C PRO A 93 44.43 -7.72 -10.97
N MET A 94 44.79 -8.93 -11.43
CA MET A 94 45.99 -9.65 -10.98
C MET A 94 47.23 -8.75 -11.05
N PRO A 95 47.96 -8.54 -9.94
CA PRO A 95 49.31 -8.00 -9.98
C PRO A 95 50.31 -9.07 -10.48
N ALA A 96 51.21 -8.63 -11.37
CA ALA A 96 52.22 -9.40 -12.09
C ALA A 96 53.19 -10.19 -11.18
N PRO A 97 53.80 -11.29 -11.68
CA PRO A 97 54.63 -12.18 -10.87
C PRO A 97 56.02 -11.59 -10.62
N TYR A 98 56.45 -11.58 -9.35
CA TYR A 98 57.84 -11.33 -8.95
C TYR A 98 58.31 -12.38 -7.91
N PRO A 99 59.62 -12.66 -7.87
CA PRO A 99 60.13 -14.03 -7.77
C PRO A 99 60.49 -14.51 -6.35
N VAL A 100 60.39 -15.84 -6.19
CA VAL A 100 61.18 -16.77 -5.36
C VAL A 100 61.91 -16.19 -4.13
N GLY A 101 61.46 -16.62 -2.96
CA GLY A 101 62.18 -16.54 -1.68
C GLY A 101 61.47 -17.36 -0.59
N ALA A 102 61.69 -18.67 -0.57
CA ALA A 102 61.36 -19.55 0.56
C ALA A 102 62.45 -19.43 1.66
N PRO A 103 62.41 -20.22 2.74
CA PRO A 103 61.39 -20.40 3.79
C PRO A 103 61.98 -20.07 5.18
N GLY A 104 61.18 -19.71 6.20
CA GLY A 104 61.73 -19.74 7.57
C GLY A 104 61.00 -18.99 8.68
N GLN A 105 60.14 -19.74 9.39
CA GLN A 105 60.00 -19.73 10.86
C GLN A 105 59.42 -18.47 11.55
N PRO A 106 59.11 -18.52 12.87
CA PRO A 106 58.05 -19.31 13.47
C PRO A 106 57.15 -18.50 14.44
N LEU A 107 56.11 -19.16 14.95
CA LEU A 107 55.23 -18.79 16.06
C LEU A 107 55.91 -18.08 17.25
N ALA A 108 55.23 -17.08 17.83
CA ALA A 108 55.10 -16.96 19.28
C ALA A 108 53.88 -16.11 19.69
N PRO A 109 53.15 -16.49 20.76
CA PRO A 109 51.90 -15.88 21.22
C PRO A 109 52.15 -14.81 22.31
N MET A 110 51.04 -14.24 22.82
CA MET A 110 50.75 -14.02 24.25
C MET A 110 50.42 -12.56 24.64
N TYR A 111 49.23 -12.48 25.26
CA TYR A 111 48.59 -11.41 26.06
C TYR A 111 49.52 -10.79 27.13
N PRO A 112 49.19 -9.62 27.75
CA PRO A 112 47.95 -9.36 28.50
C PRO A 112 47.07 -8.18 28.02
#